data_AF-A0A397F6A0-F1
#
_entry.id   AF-A0A397F6A0-F1
#
_cell.length_a   1.000
_cell.length_b   1.000
_cell.length_c   1.000
_cell.angle_alpha   90.00
_cell.angle_beta   90.00
_cell.angle_gamma   90.00
#
_symmetry.space_group_name_H-M   'P 1'
#
loop_
_entity.id
_entity.type
_entity.pdbx_description
1 polymer ?
#
loop_
_entity_poly.entity_id
_entity_poly.type
_entity_poly.pdbx_seq_one_letter_code
_entity_poly.pdbx_strand_id
1 'polypeptide(L)'
;MEKGLLVYLNGDRVLAKDTQPEETLLDFLRVKQRLTVTHKAVNACLTPVCAVEGCAITTVEGLRQKTLHPVQTAIAEQHGSQCGFCTPGIVMALTAIVQDDSVTMDGIEHQLDGNLCRCTGY
;
A
#
# COMPACT_ATOMS: atom_id res chain seq x y z
N MET A 1 -11.50 -30.64 -24.71
CA MET A 1 -12.20 -29.55 -24.00
C MET A 1 -11.43 -29.30 -22.71
N GLU A 2 -10.77 -28.15 -22.58
CA GLU A 2 -10.03 -27.82 -21.35
C GLU A 2 -11.02 -27.71 -20.18
N LYS A 3 -10.85 -28.53 -19.14
CA LYS A 3 -11.67 -28.49 -17.93
C LYS A 3 -11.09 -27.41 -17.00
N GLY A 4 -11.92 -26.48 -16.56
CA GLY A 4 -11.53 -25.42 -15.63
C GLY A 4 -12.77 -24.71 -15.08
N LEU A 5 -12.60 -24.04 -13.94
CA LEU A 5 -13.66 -23.22 -13.37
C LEU A 5 -13.64 -21.86 -14.07
N LEU A 6 -14.74 -21.47 -14.71
CA LEU A 6 -14.84 -20.16 -15.32
C LEU A 6 -15.35 -19.14 -14.28
N VAL A 7 -14.57 -18.09 -14.04
CA VAL A 7 -14.92 -16.99 -13.14
C VAL A 7 -14.75 -15.64 -13.83
N TYR A 8 -15.41 -14.60 -13.31
CA TYR A 8 -15.19 -13.22 -13.74
C TYR A 8 -14.50 -12.48 -12.60
N LEU A 9 -13.36 -11.86 -12.89
CA LEU A 9 -12.51 -11.18 -11.93
C LEU A 9 -12.31 -9.74 -12.41
N ASN A 10 -12.82 -8.76 -11.66
CA ASN A 10 -12.80 -7.34 -12.05
C ASN A 10 -13.36 -7.05 -13.46
N GLY A 11 -14.36 -7.84 -13.89
CA GLY A 11 -14.96 -7.72 -15.23
C GLY A 11 -14.29 -8.56 -16.31
N ASP A 12 -13.08 -9.07 -16.08
CA ASP A 12 -12.38 -9.93 -17.01
C ASP A 12 -12.76 -11.39 -16.84
N ARG A 13 -12.88 -12.12 -17.95
CA ARG A 13 -13.20 -13.54 -17.98
C ARG A 13 -11.92 -14.36 -17.72
N VAL A 14 -11.85 -15.04 -16.58
CA VAL A 14 -10.71 -15.84 -16.15
C VAL A 14 -11.08 -17.33 -16.11
N LEU A 15 -10.33 -18.16 -16.82
CA LEU A 15 -10.45 -19.61 -16.74
C LEU A 15 -9.45 -20.14 -15.71
N ALA A 16 -9.95 -20.46 -14.52
CA ALA A 16 -9.18 -21.05 -13.44
C ALA A 16 -8.91 -22.54 -13.72
N LYS A 17 -7.80 -22.79 -14.44
CA LYS A 17 -7.30 -24.14 -14.73
C LYS A 17 -6.75 -24.78 -13.45
N ASP A 18 -6.94 -26.10 -13.32
CA ASP A 18 -6.34 -26.92 -12.26
C ASP A 18 -6.63 -26.42 -10.83
N THR A 19 -7.86 -25.94 -10.60
CA THR A 19 -8.31 -25.50 -9.26
C THR A 19 -8.66 -26.73 -8.42
N GLN A 20 -8.01 -26.88 -7.27
CA GLN A 20 -8.31 -27.97 -6.33
C GLN A 20 -9.51 -27.60 -5.45
N PRO A 21 -10.34 -28.56 -5.01
CA PRO A 21 -11.51 -28.28 -4.16
C PRO A 21 -11.19 -27.56 -2.83
N GLU A 22 -9.98 -27.75 -2.30
CA GLU A 22 -9.47 -27.11 -1.08
C GLU A 22 -8.90 -25.71 -1.30
N GLU A 23 -8.66 -25.31 -2.55
CA GLU A 23 -8.09 -24.00 -2.88
C GLU A 23 -9.09 -22.91 -2.55
N THR A 24 -8.71 -22.00 -1.66
CA THR A 24 -9.60 -20.90 -1.27
C THR A 24 -9.63 -19.82 -2.34
N LEU A 25 -10.67 -18.98 -2.33
CA LEU A 25 -10.68 -17.78 -3.16
C LEU A 25 -9.47 -16.89 -2.86
N LEU A 26 -8.98 -16.86 -1.62
CA LEU A 26 -7.78 -16.10 -1.25
C LEU A 26 -6.53 -16.65 -1.95
N ASP A 27 -6.34 -17.97 -1.97
CA ASP A 27 -5.23 -18.63 -2.66
C ASP A 27 -5.32 -18.39 -4.17
N PHE A 28 -6.51 -18.53 -4.73
CA PHE A 28 -6.75 -18.25 -6.15
C PHE A 28 -6.40 -16.80 -6.51
N LEU A 29 -6.85 -15.82 -5.73
CA LEU A 29 -6.61 -14.40 -5.99
C LEU A 29 -5.14 -14.02 -5.79
N ARG A 30 -4.52 -14.42 -4.68
CA ARG A 30 -3.17 -13.96 -4.30
C ARG A 30 -2.05 -14.80 -4.89
N VAL A 31 -2.24 -16.11 -5.03
CA VAL A 31 -1.19 -17.05 -5.47
C VAL A 31 -1.27 -17.29 -6.97
N LYS A 32 -2.47 -17.62 -7.50
CA LYS A 32 -2.64 -17.92 -8.93
C LYS A 32 -2.80 -16.67 -9.79
N GLN A 33 -3.71 -15.77 -9.41
CA GLN A 33 -3.94 -14.53 -10.16
C GLN A 33 -2.93 -13.44 -9.82
N ARG A 34 -2.14 -13.63 -8.75
CA ARG A 34 -1.15 -12.65 -8.25
C ARG A 34 -1.73 -11.25 -8.15
N LEU A 35 -3.01 -11.13 -7.77
CA LEU A 35 -3.63 -9.87 -7.41
C LEU A 35 -3.01 -9.39 -6.10
N THR A 36 -1.88 -8.75 -6.26
CA THR A 36 -1.15 -8.06 -5.21
C THR A 36 -1.52 -6.59 -5.28
N VAL A 37 -1.80 -6.00 -4.12
CA VAL A 37 -2.01 -4.56 -4.04
C VAL A 37 -0.63 -3.94 -3.90
N THR A 38 -0.18 -3.23 -4.92
CA THR A 38 1.05 -2.42 -4.80
C THR A 38 0.67 -1.08 -4.19
N HIS A 39 1.15 -0.84 -2.97
CA HIS A 39 1.04 0.48 -2.35
C HIS A 39 2.14 1.37 -2.93
N LYS A 40 1.74 2.46 -3.61
CA LYS A 40 2.67 3.45 -4.12
C LYS A 40 2.32 4.81 -3.54
N ALA A 41 3.25 5.41 -2.81
CA ALA A 41 3.13 6.81 -2.41
C ALA A 41 3.32 7.71 -3.64
N VAL A 42 2.44 8.70 -3.79
CA VAL A 42 2.47 9.67 -4.89
C VAL A 42 2.21 11.07 -4.38
N ASN A 43 2.77 12.07 -5.07
CA ASN A 43 2.52 13.47 -4.76
C ASN A 43 1.13 13.87 -5.26
N ALA A 44 0.15 13.95 -4.35
CA ALA A 44 -1.22 14.33 -4.68
C ALA A 44 -1.31 15.71 -5.34
N CYS A 45 -0.42 16.65 -5.00
CA CYS A 45 -0.38 17.99 -5.60
C CYS A 45 0.00 18.02 -7.08
N LEU A 46 0.62 16.95 -7.60
CA LEU A 46 1.08 16.86 -8.99
C LEU A 46 0.40 15.74 -9.78
N THR A 47 -0.30 14.82 -9.12
CA THR A 47 -0.94 13.68 -9.76
C THR A 47 -2.32 14.08 -10.29
N PRO A 48 -2.54 14.09 -11.61
CA PRO A 48 -3.86 14.38 -12.17
C PRO A 48 -4.86 13.31 -11.75
N VAL A 49 -6.10 13.71 -11.40
CA VAL A 49 -7.15 12.77 -10.98
C VAL A 49 -7.46 11.71 -12.06
N CYS A 50 -7.37 12.05 -13.34
CA CYS A 50 -7.55 11.09 -14.42
C CYS A 50 -6.46 10.01 -14.49
N ALA A 51 -5.29 10.23 -13.90
CA ALA A 51 -4.20 9.26 -13.89
C ALA A 51 -4.37 8.14 -12.85
N VAL A 52 -5.38 8.26 -11.97
CA VAL A 52 -5.67 7.28 -10.91
C VAL A 52 -6.98 6.53 -11.14
N GLU A 53 -7.50 6.55 -12.37
CA GLU A 53 -8.64 5.72 -12.76
C GLU A 53 -8.36 4.25 -12.44
N GLY A 54 -9.32 3.58 -11.79
CA GLY A 54 -9.18 2.19 -11.35
C GLY A 54 -8.24 1.95 -10.16
N CYS A 55 -7.63 3.00 -9.59
CA CYS A 55 -6.76 2.87 -8.41
C CYS A 55 -7.57 3.03 -7.10
N ALA A 56 -7.19 2.29 -6.07
CA ALA A 56 -7.66 2.55 -4.70
C ALA A 56 -6.82 3.68 -4.07
N ILE A 57 -7.46 4.80 -3.72
CA ILE A 57 -6.79 5.95 -3.11
C ILE A 57 -6.89 5.84 -1.59
N THR A 58 -5.74 5.90 -0.91
CA THR A 58 -5.65 5.92 0.56
C THR A 58 -4.94 7.18 1.01
N THR A 59 -5.53 7.91 1.94
CA THR A 59 -4.91 9.06 2.64
C THR A 59 -4.55 8.69 4.08
N VAL A 60 -3.94 9.60 4.83
CA VAL A 60 -3.51 9.34 6.23
C VAL A 60 -4.70 8.96 7.12
N GLU A 61 -5.88 9.53 6.88
CA GLU A 61 -7.12 9.24 7.59
C GLU A 61 -7.60 7.82 7.32
N GLY A 62 -7.36 7.30 6.10
CA GLY A 62 -7.75 5.96 5.67
C GLY A 62 -6.88 4.84 6.25
N LEU A 63 -5.71 5.16 6.82
CA LEU A 63 -4.85 4.17 7.47
C LEU A 63 -5.39 3.71 8.82
N ARG A 64 -6.12 4.59 9.51
CA ARG A 64 -6.67 4.31 10.82
C ARG A 64 -8.00 3.58 10.66
N GLN A 65 -8.12 2.41 11.29
CA GLN A 65 -9.41 1.75 11.49
C GLN A 65 -9.93 2.05 12.91
N LYS A 66 -10.01 1.03 13.77
CA LYS A 66 -10.34 1.23 15.20
C LYS A 66 -9.15 1.76 16.00
N THR A 67 -7.94 1.40 15.59
CA THR A 67 -6.67 1.79 16.21
C THR A 67 -5.77 2.52 15.20
N LEU A 68 -4.75 3.22 15.70
CA LEU A 68 -3.70 3.80 14.87
C LEU A 68 -2.98 2.69 14.07
N HIS A 69 -2.58 3.03 12.85
CA HIS A 69 -1.71 2.19 12.05
C HIS A 69 -0.33 2.09 12.72
N PRO A 70 0.40 0.96 12.64
CA PRO A 70 1.71 0.81 13.28
C PRO A 70 2.70 1.95 12.98
N VAL A 71 2.72 2.46 11.74
CA VAL A 71 3.54 3.63 11.36
C VAL A 71 3.11 4.90 12.10
N GLN A 72 1.80 5.13 12.25
CA GLN A 72 1.28 6.29 12.99
C GLN A 72 1.67 6.20 14.47
N THR A 73 1.52 5.01 15.06
CA THR A 73 1.93 4.75 16.45
C THR A 73 3.42 4.98 16.63
N ALA A 74 4.26 4.41 15.77
CA ALA A 74 5.71 4.54 15.86
C ALA A 74 6.17 5.99 15.76
N ILE A 75 5.65 6.78 14.82
CA ILE A 75 6.00 8.21 14.73
C ILE A 75 5.60 8.98 16.00
N ALA A 76 4.41 8.70 16.55
CA ALA A 76 3.95 9.37 17.76
C ALA A 76 4.79 8.99 18.99
N GLU A 77 5.06 7.70 19.18
CA GLU A 77 5.77 7.17 20.35
C GLU A 77 7.27 7.48 20.31
N GLN A 78 7.88 7.55 19.12
CA GLN A 78 9.30 7.85 18.94
C GLN A 78 9.59 9.34 18.74
N HIS A 79 8.65 10.23 19.09
CA HIS A 79 8.80 11.68 18.97
C HIS A 79 9.10 12.18 17.54
N GLY A 80 8.70 11.42 16.53
CA GLY A 80 8.91 11.73 15.11
C GLY A 80 7.97 12.82 14.56
N SER A 81 7.14 13.45 15.40
CA SER A 81 6.23 14.52 15.01
C SER A 81 6.24 15.63 16.05
N GLN A 82 6.51 16.86 15.61
CA GLN A 82 6.43 18.08 16.44
C GLN A 82 5.25 18.96 16.00
N CYS A 83 5.45 19.86 15.02
CA CYS A 83 4.37 20.73 14.53
C CYS A 83 3.25 19.98 13.81
N GLY A 84 3.50 18.74 13.37
CA GLY A 84 2.51 17.85 12.75
C GLY A 84 2.26 18.06 11.26
N PHE A 85 2.77 19.14 10.65
CA PHE A 85 2.39 19.51 9.28
C PHE A 85 2.90 18.52 8.21
N CYS A 86 4.15 18.07 8.32
CA CYS A 86 4.75 17.09 7.41
C CYS A 86 4.35 15.64 7.72
N THR A 87 3.79 15.39 8.91
CA THR A 87 3.53 14.05 9.44
C THR A 87 2.62 13.21 8.53
N PRO A 88 1.53 13.74 7.94
CA PRO A 88 0.73 12.98 6.99
C PRO A 88 1.53 12.43 5.80
N GLY A 89 2.37 13.26 5.17
CA GLY A 89 3.18 12.84 4.02
C GLY A 89 4.20 11.77 4.39
N ILE A 90 4.92 11.97 5.49
CA ILE A 90 5.91 11.01 6.00
C ILE A 90 5.26 9.67 6.36
N VAL A 91 4.10 9.69 7.04
CA VAL A 91 3.34 8.47 7.37
C VAL A 91 2.96 7.70 6.11
N MET A 92 2.46 8.40 5.08
CA MET A 92 2.06 7.75 3.82
C MET A 92 3.25 7.15 3.08
N ALA A 93 4.38 7.86 3.04
CA ALA A 93 5.62 7.37 2.44
C ALA A 93 6.12 6.12 3.17
N LEU A 94 6.29 6.18 4.49
CA LEU A 94 6.73 5.03 5.30
C LEU A 94 5.78 3.84 5.18
N THR A 95 4.47 4.07 5.19
CA THR A 95 3.48 3.00 5.02
C THR A 95 3.63 2.27 3.69
N ALA A 96 4.00 2.97 2.61
CA ALA A 96 4.26 2.36 1.32
C ALA A 96 5.61 1.63 1.29
N ILE A 97 6.64 2.19 1.92
CA ILE A 97 8.01 1.63 1.96
C ILE A 97 8.02 0.30 2.73
N VAL A 98 7.42 0.26 3.91
CA VAL A 98 7.49 -0.91 4.82
C VAL A 98 6.55 -2.06 4.43
N GLN A 99 5.94 -2.01 3.24
CA GLN A 99 5.27 -3.19 2.66
C GLN A 99 6.27 -4.23 2.13
N ASP A 100 7.52 -3.82 1.89
CA ASP A 100 8.59 -4.71 1.47
C ASP A 100 9.45 -5.11 2.67
N ASP A 101 9.34 -6.37 3.09
CA ASP A 101 10.10 -6.94 4.21
C ASP A 101 11.63 -6.97 3.96
N SER A 102 12.08 -6.69 2.73
CA SER A 102 13.50 -6.62 2.37
C SER A 102 14.12 -5.22 2.48
N VAL A 103 13.33 -4.21 2.86
CA VAL A 103 13.82 -2.83 2.92
C VAL A 103 14.93 -2.63 3.95
N THR A 104 15.97 -1.88 3.58
CA THR A 104 17.08 -1.50 4.46
C THR A 104 16.88 -0.08 5.01
N MET A 105 17.60 0.28 6.07
CA MET A 105 17.57 1.64 6.61
C MET A 105 17.98 2.68 5.57
N ASP A 106 19.09 2.47 4.85
CA ASP A 106 19.50 3.34 3.74
C ASP A 106 18.41 3.46 2.67
N GLY A 107 17.68 2.37 2.40
CA GLY A 107 16.56 2.36 1.47
C GLY A 107 15.35 3.16 1.97
N ILE A 108 15.11 3.19 3.29
CA ILE A 108 14.08 4.03 3.91
C ILE A 108 14.47 5.51 3.79
N GLU A 109 15.71 5.85 4.14
CA GLU A 109 16.22 7.24 4.07
C GLU A 109 16.08 7.79 2.65
N HIS A 110 16.56 7.05 1.64
CA HIS A 110 16.49 7.49 0.26
C HIS A 110 15.05 7.68 -0.25
N GLN A 111 14.13 6.79 0.15
CA GLN A 111 12.72 6.91 -0.24
C GLN A 111 11.98 8.04 0.49
N LEU A 112 12.56 8.57 1.58
CA LEU A 112 12.04 9.73 2.30
C LEU A 112 12.60 11.08 1.80
N ASP A 113 13.56 11.10 0.88
CA ASP A 113 14.17 12.34 0.34
C ASP A 113 13.15 13.37 -0.16
N GLY A 114 11.97 12.94 -0.61
CA GLY A 114 10.88 13.80 -1.05
C GLY A 114 10.02 14.41 0.06
N ASN A 115 10.23 14.04 1.32
CA ASN A 115 9.43 14.48 2.48
C ASN A 115 10.25 15.37 3.41
N LEU A 116 9.94 16.66 3.42
CA LEU A 116 10.68 17.63 4.22
C LEU A 116 10.09 17.80 5.62
N CYS A 117 10.92 17.66 6.65
CA CYS A 117 10.60 18.03 8.02
C CYS A 117 11.51 19.16 8.51
N ARG A 118 10.90 20.24 9.04
CA ARG A 118 11.65 21.38 9.58
C ARG A 118 11.88 21.33 11.09
N CYS A 119 11.14 20.48 11.80
CA CYS A 119 11.08 20.53 13.26
C CYS A 119 11.93 19.45 13.93
N THR A 120 11.94 18.22 13.40
CA THR A 120 12.56 17.07 14.09
C THR A 120 14.07 16.99 13.93
N GLY A 121 14.59 17.46 12.79
CA GLY A 121 15.98 17.19 12.40
C GLY A 121 16.17 15.82 11.72
N TYR A 122 15.05 15.18 11.33
CA TYR A 122 14.94 13.75 10.98
C TYR A 122 15.34 12.82 12.12
#